data_AF-A0A6H0ZI76-F1
#
_entry.id   AF-A0A6H0ZI76-F1
#
_cell.length_a   1.000
_cell.length_b   1.000
_cell.length_c   1.000
_cell.angle_alpha   90.00
_cell.angle_beta   90.00
_cell.angle_gamma   90.00
#
_symmetry.space_group_name_H-M   'P 1'
#
loop_
_entity.id
_entity.type
_entity.pdbx_description
1 polymer ?
#
loop_
_entity_poly.entity_id
_entity_poly.type
_entity_poly.pdbx_seq_one_letter_code
_entity_poly.pdbx_strand_id
1 'polypeptide(L)'
;MDEAGSTIRNADETSPTFPEHFSAYRASKVRAELLVMSAKEIGFRTVSLRPPTIWGPGDPYSRGLPGAIRTGRFAFVDRGDYAFATCHVDNVVEAVECSLERGEGGRAFFICDRDRQTFREFVASIAALKGLSIEKLGSMPYWRASAIGRALDAVWAGVSQILLVNLLLTTTVETPLPM
;
A
#
# COMPACT_ATOMS: atom_id res chain seq x y z
N MET A 1 -4.15 7.31 6.46
CA MET A 1 -5.38 8.11 6.34
C MET A 1 -6.42 7.44 7.21
N ASP A 2 -7.35 8.21 7.76
CA ASP A 2 -8.51 7.65 8.44
C ASP A 2 -9.55 7.12 7.43
N GLU A 3 -10.71 6.67 7.92
CA GLU A 3 -11.82 6.18 7.08
C GLU A 3 -12.26 7.20 6.03
N ALA A 4 -12.28 8.48 6.39
CA ALA A 4 -12.71 9.58 5.53
C ALA A 4 -11.63 10.01 4.51
N GLY A 5 -10.42 9.47 4.60
CA GLY A 5 -9.30 9.84 3.74
C GLY A 5 -8.50 11.05 4.23
N SER A 6 -8.70 11.48 5.48
CA SER A 6 -7.93 12.55 6.08
C SER A 6 -6.51 12.07 6.44
N THR A 7 -5.54 12.99 6.49
CA THR A 7 -4.15 12.64 6.79
C THR A 7 -3.96 12.38 8.28
N ILE A 8 -3.45 11.18 8.62
CA ILE A 8 -3.02 10.86 9.97
C ILE A 8 -1.58 11.35 10.13
N ARG A 9 -1.32 12.13 11.18
CA ARG A 9 0.02 12.65 11.51
C ARG A 9 0.48 12.05 12.83
N ASN A 10 1.77 11.72 12.91
CA ASN A 10 2.40 11.21 14.13
C ASN A 10 1.68 9.99 14.73
N ALA A 11 1.28 9.04 13.88
CA ALA A 11 0.70 7.78 14.34
C ALA A 11 1.75 6.96 15.13
N ASP A 12 1.28 6.27 16.15
CA ASP A 12 2.02 5.28 16.94
C ASP A 12 1.22 3.97 17.05
N GLU A 13 1.79 2.95 17.67
CA GLU A 13 1.20 1.61 17.78
C GLU A 13 -0.18 1.58 18.46
N THR A 14 -0.56 2.64 19.18
CA THR A 14 -1.86 2.80 19.84
C THR A 14 -2.92 3.44 18.94
N SER A 15 -2.50 3.95 17.78
CA SER A 15 -3.39 4.60 16.83
C SER A 15 -4.48 3.65 16.33
N PRO A 16 -5.72 4.15 16.15
CA PRO A 16 -6.83 3.31 15.71
C PRO A 16 -6.59 2.75 14.32
N THR A 17 -7.04 1.52 14.12
CA THR A 17 -7.09 0.86 12.81
C THR A 17 -8.48 0.95 12.21
N PHE A 18 -8.55 1.08 10.90
CA PHE A 18 -9.79 1.37 10.18
C PHE A 18 -10.15 0.21 9.23
N PRO A 19 -10.98 -0.76 9.67
CA PRO A 19 -11.38 -1.89 8.83
C PRO A 19 -12.31 -1.45 7.68
N GLU A 20 -13.03 -0.34 7.83
CA GLU A 20 -13.93 0.23 6.81
C GLU A 20 -13.29 1.39 6.04
N HIS A 21 -11.99 1.26 5.75
CA HIS A 21 -11.22 2.29 5.05
C HIS A 21 -11.56 2.33 3.54
N PHE A 22 -11.69 3.54 2.96
CA PHE A 22 -12.08 3.73 1.55
C PHE A 22 -11.22 2.98 0.52
N SER A 23 -9.92 2.81 0.80
CA SER A 23 -9.02 1.93 0.04
C SER A 23 -9.24 0.47 0.42
N ALA A 24 -9.81 -0.32 -0.49
CA ALA A 24 -10.09 -1.75 -0.30
C ALA A 24 -8.85 -2.56 0.10
N TYR A 25 -7.67 -2.22 -0.46
CA TYR A 25 -6.41 -2.84 -0.07
C TYR A 25 -6.05 -2.57 1.41
N ARG A 26 -6.18 -1.33 1.89
CA ARG A 26 -5.90 -1.01 3.30
C ARG A 26 -6.91 -1.66 4.22
N ALA A 27 -8.19 -1.65 3.86
CA ALA A 27 -9.25 -2.32 4.59
C ALA A 27 -8.98 -3.84 4.72
N SER A 28 -8.56 -4.51 3.64
CA SER A 28 -8.26 -5.95 3.69
C SER A 28 -7.06 -6.27 4.59
N LYS A 29 -6.02 -5.42 4.60
CA LYS A 29 -4.87 -5.57 5.50
C LYS A 29 -5.22 -5.35 6.97
N VAL A 30 -6.05 -4.36 7.28
CA VAL A 30 -6.53 -4.14 8.66
C VAL A 30 -7.39 -5.32 9.13
N ARG A 31 -8.31 -5.82 8.30
CA ARG A 31 -9.12 -7.00 8.65
C ARG A 31 -8.27 -8.25 8.87
N ALA A 32 -7.26 -8.48 8.03
CA ALA A 32 -6.31 -9.57 8.21
C ALA A 32 -5.52 -9.44 9.52
N GLU A 33 -5.06 -8.23 9.85
CA GLU A 33 -4.38 -7.97 11.12
C GLU A 33 -5.30 -8.29 12.32
N LEU A 34 -6.56 -7.85 12.31
CA LEU A 34 -7.51 -8.15 13.38
C LEU A 34 -7.71 -9.67 13.59
N LEU A 35 -7.81 -10.44 12.50
CA LEU A 35 -7.90 -11.89 12.55
C LEU A 35 -6.63 -12.56 13.12
N VAL A 36 -5.45 -12.07 12.74
CA VAL A 36 -4.18 -12.58 13.28
C VAL A 36 -4.04 -12.20 14.76
N MET A 37 -4.47 -11.00 15.16
CA MET A 37 -4.42 -10.57 16.55
C MET A 37 -5.42 -11.33 17.43
N SER A 38 -6.58 -11.76 16.91
CA SER A 38 -7.54 -12.59 17.66
C SER A 38 -7.08 -14.03 17.85
N ALA A 39 -6.15 -14.54 17.03
CA ALA A 39 -5.62 -15.90 17.17
C ALA A 39 -4.88 -16.15 18.51
N LYS A 40 -4.58 -15.10 19.28
CA LYS A 40 -4.10 -15.22 20.66
C LYS A 40 -5.11 -15.95 21.57
N GLU A 41 -6.41 -15.83 21.29
CA GLU A 41 -7.49 -16.46 22.07
C GLU A 41 -7.44 -17.98 22.02
N ILE A 42 -6.86 -18.53 20.94
CA ILE A 42 -6.65 -19.96 20.73
C ILE A 42 -5.18 -20.36 20.91
N GLY A 43 -4.37 -19.51 21.56
CA GLY A 43 -3.01 -19.84 22.03
C GLY A 43 -1.85 -19.51 21.09
N PHE A 44 -2.08 -18.85 19.95
CA PHE A 44 -0.97 -18.45 19.06
C PHE A 44 -0.26 -17.20 19.57
N ARG A 45 1.09 -17.22 19.55
CA ARG A 45 1.89 -16.00 19.64
C ARG A 45 1.87 -15.30 18.29
N THR A 46 1.28 -14.12 18.23
CA THR A 46 1.17 -13.33 17.00
C THR A 46 1.85 -11.97 17.14
N VAL A 47 2.49 -11.50 16.07
CA VAL A 47 3.09 -10.17 15.99
C VAL A 47 2.69 -9.55 14.66
N SER A 48 2.25 -8.29 14.68
CA SER A 48 1.90 -7.53 13.48
C SER A 48 2.99 -6.51 13.18
N LEU A 49 3.59 -6.59 11.99
CA LEU A 49 4.53 -5.59 11.51
C LEU A 49 3.83 -4.69 10.49
N ARG A 50 3.94 -3.37 10.69
CA ARG A 50 3.30 -2.34 9.85
C ARG A 50 4.36 -1.53 9.11
N PRO A 51 5.01 -2.07 8.07
CA PRO A 51 5.93 -1.30 7.26
C PRO A 51 5.16 -0.23 6.44
N PRO A 52 5.78 0.94 6.20
CA PRO A 52 5.32 1.89 5.20
C PRO A 52 5.73 1.41 3.81
N THR A 53 5.99 2.33 2.87
CA THR A 53 6.52 1.98 1.55
C THR A 53 7.86 1.27 1.69
N ILE A 54 7.92 0.01 1.25
CA ILE A 54 9.15 -0.78 1.24
C ILE A 54 9.94 -0.45 -0.03
N TRP A 55 11.25 -0.27 0.10
CA TRP A 55 12.16 -0.02 -1.03
C TRP A 55 13.45 -0.83 -0.90
N GLY A 56 14.16 -1.02 -2.01
CA GLY A 56 15.42 -1.77 -2.03
C GLY A 56 15.63 -2.52 -3.34
N PRO A 57 16.69 -3.34 -3.46
CA PRO A 57 16.93 -4.17 -4.63
C PRO A 57 15.72 -5.04 -4.99
N GLY A 58 15.26 -4.96 -6.24
CA GLY A 58 14.09 -5.72 -6.71
C GLY A 58 12.73 -5.05 -6.50
N ASP A 59 12.65 -3.91 -5.81
CA ASP A 59 11.40 -3.15 -5.66
C ASP A 59 10.84 -2.73 -7.05
N PRO A 60 9.58 -3.08 -7.38
CA PRO A 60 8.93 -2.66 -8.63
C PRO A 60 8.87 -1.14 -8.79
N TYR A 61 8.66 -0.40 -7.69
CA TYR A 61 8.46 1.05 -7.74
C TYR A 61 9.75 1.76 -8.18
N SER A 62 10.86 1.47 -7.50
CA SER A 62 12.19 2.02 -7.81
C SER A 62 12.70 1.60 -9.19
N ARG A 63 12.26 0.44 -9.70
CA ARG A 63 12.56 -0.01 -11.08
C ARG A 63 11.77 0.75 -12.15
N GLY A 64 10.48 1.01 -11.92
CA GLY A 64 9.60 1.64 -12.89
C GLY A 64 9.72 3.17 -12.94
N LEU A 65 9.98 3.80 -11.79
CA LEU A 65 9.96 5.25 -11.63
C LEU A 65 10.92 6.00 -12.59
N PRO A 66 12.19 5.59 -12.78
CA PRO A 66 13.09 6.27 -13.72
C PRO A 66 12.57 6.26 -15.17
N GLY A 67 11.91 5.17 -15.59
CA GLY A 67 11.29 5.07 -16.91
C GLY A 67 10.10 6.03 -17.06
N ALA A 68 9.25 6.11 -16.05
CA ALA A 68 8.12 7.05 -16.03
C ALA A 68 8.58 8.51 -16.06
N ILE A 69 9.64 8.86 -15.31
CA ILE A 69 10.26 10.18 -15.33
C ILE A 69 10.82 10.50 -16.73
N ARG A 70 11.62 9.59 -17.30
CA ARG A 70 12.25 9.79 -18.62
C ARG A 70 11.23 10.00 -19.74
N THR A 71 10.10 9.31 -19.66
CA THR A 71 9.02 9.38 -20.66
C THR A 71 8.00 10.49 -20.40
N GLY A 72 8.18 11.29 -19.35
CA GLY A 72 7.22 12.34 -18.96
C GLY A 72 5.87 11.82 -18.47
N ARG A 73 5.77 10.52 -18.13
CA ARG A 73 4.55 9.87 -17.64
C ARG A 73 4.38 9.94 -16.12
N PHE A 74 5.35 10.53 -15.42
CA PHE A 74 5.27 10.77 -13.98
C PHE A 74 4.81 12.20 -13.70
N ALA A 75 3.89 12.35 -12.74
CA ALA A 75 3.51 13.63 -12.16
C ALA A 75 3.33 13.48 -10.66
N PHE A 76 3.67 14.53 -9.91
CA PHE A 76 3.45 14.59 -8.47
C PHE A 76 1.97 14.80 -8.14
N VAL A 77 1.54 14.33 -6.98
CA VAL A 77 0.26 14.71 -6.36
C VAL A 77 0.58 15.74 -5.29
N ASP A 78 -0.15 16.87 -5.24
CA ASP A 78 0.06 17.95 -4.27
C ASP A 78 1.54 18.32 -4.06
N ARG A 79 2.26 18.44 -5.17
CA ARG A 79 3.70 18.71 -5.25
C ARG A 79 4.60 17.67 -4.58
N GLY A 80 4.09 16.62 -3.93
CA GLY A 80 4.93 15.63 -3.25
C GLY A 80 5.61 16.14 -1.99
N ASP A 81 5.20 17.29 -1.46
CA ASP A 81 5.82 17.94 -0.29
C ASP A 81 5.30 17.36 1.04
N TYR A 82 4.52 16.27 0.98
CA TYR A 82 4.00 15.57 2.15
C TYR A 82 5.03 14.58 2.71
N ALA A 83 4.99 14.40 4.03
CA ALA A 83 5.84 13.44 4.74
C ALA A 83 5.65 12.02 4.17
N PHE A 84 6.75 11.34 3.92
CA PHE A 84 6.78 10.03 3.29
C PHE A 84 7.72 9.10 4.05
N ALA A 85 7.13 8.20 4.84
CA ALA A 85 7.89 7.17 5.54
C ALA A 85 8.25 6.04 4.57
N THR A 86 9.47 5.52 4.71
CA THR A 86 10.00 4.40 3.94
C THR A 86 10.55 3.34 4.87
N CYS A 87 10.74 2.12 4.36
CA CYS A 87 11.49 1.08 5.05
C CYS A 87 12.33 0.32 4.03
N HIS A 88 13.65 0.28 4.20
CA HIS A 88 14.49 -0.55 3.35
C HIS A 88 14.15 -2.04 3.53
N VAL A 89 14.21 -2.84 2.47
CA VAL A 89 13.86 -4.27 2.52
C VAL A 89 14.67 -5.03 3.57
N ASP A 90 15.95 -4.71 3.73
CA ASP A 90 16.80 -5.35 4.75
C ASP A 90 16.33 -5.01 6.17
N ASN A 91 15.84 -3.79 6.41
CA ASN A 91 15.26 -3.40 7.70
C ASN A 91 13.96 -4.15 7.98
N VAL A 92 13.18 -4.46 6.93
CA VAL A 92 11.98 -5.31 7.07
C VAL A 92 12.37 -6.74 7.42
N VAL A 93 13.40 -7.29 6.79
CA VAL A 93 13.91 -8.63 7.09
C VAL A 93 14.40 -8.70 8.54
N GLU A 94 15.23 -7.75 8.96
CA GLU A 94 15.72 -7.67 10.34
C GLU A 94 14.57 -7.54 11.35
N ALA A 95 13.55 -6.75 11.03
CA ALA A 95 12.37 -6.63 11.89
C ALA A 95 11.59 -7.96 12.00
N VAL A 96 11.48 -8.73 10.92
CA VAL A 96 10.86 -10.06 10.93
C VAL A 96 11.68 -11.00 11.82
N GLU A 97 12.99 -11.07 11.63
CA GLU A 97 13.88 -11.91 12.46
C GLU A 97 13.77 -11.55 13.94
N CYS A 98 13.86 -10.25 14.28
CA CYS A 98 13.70 -9.76 15.65
C CYS A 98 12.33 -10.11 16.23
N SER A 99 11.26 -10.05 15.43
CA SER A 99 9.91 -10.38 15.88
C SER A 99 9.74 -11.86 16.20
N LEU A 100 10.37 -12.73 15.41
CA LEU A 100 10.34 -14.17 15.62
C LEU A 100 11.13 -14.57 16.87
N GLU A 101 12.32 -14.00 17.05
CA GLU A 101 13.16 -14.30 18.21
C GLU A 101 12.60 -13.71 19.50
N ARG A 102 12.23 -12.42 19.49
CA ARG A 102 12.04 -11.60 20.70
C ARG A 102 10.71 -10.86 20.76
N GLY A 103 9.91 -10.88 19.70
CA GLY A 103 8.67 -10.12 19.62
C GLY A 103 7.61 -10.54 20.62
N GLU A 104 7.16 -9.61 21.46
CA GLU A 104 6.05 -9.85 22.38
C GLU A 104 4.75 -10.16 21.63
N GLY A 105 4.08 -11.25 22.01
CA GLY A 105 2.83 -11.68 21.37
C GLY A 105 1.68 -10.71 21.59
N GLY A 106 0.77 -10.63 20.61
CA GLY A 106 -0.41 -9.76 20.64
C GLY A 106 -0.11 -8.29 20.40
N ARG A 107 1.09 -7.94 19.90
CA ARG A 107 1.51 -6.56 19.65
C ARG A 107 1.66 -6.26 18.16
N ALA A 108 1.42 -5.00 17.83
CA ALA A 108 1.70 -4.42 16.53
C ALA A 108 2.85 -3.42 16.64
N PHE A 109 3.69 -3.31 15.61
CA PHE A 109 4.85 -2.42 15.56
C PHE A 109 4.92 -1.70 14.21
N PHE A 110 5.13 -0.39 14.23
CA PHE A 110 5.56 0.32 13.03
C PHE A 110 7.06 0.08 12.82
N ILE A 111 7.44 -0.30 11.60
CA ILE A 111 8.83 -0.50 11.22
C ILE A 111 9.17 0.45 10.09
N CYS A 112 10.07 1.39 10.33
CA CYS A 112 10.42 2.42 9.35
C CYS A 112 11.88 2.83 9.45
N ASP A 113 12.39 3.39 8.36
CA ASP A 113 13.69 4.03 8.31
C ASP A 113 13.69 5.27 9.22
N ARG A 114 14.88 5.65 9.71
CA ARG A 114 15.03 6.83 10.57
C ARG A 114 14.82 8.15 9.83
N ASP A 115 15.05 8.14 8.52
CA ASP A 115 15.06 9.36 7.72
C ASP A 115 13.65 9.94 7.60
N ARG A 116 13.54 11.23 7.94
CA ARG A 116 12.33 12.01 7.70
C ARG A 116 12.50 12.75 6.37
N GLN A 117 11.74 12.30 5.38
CA GLN A 117 11.76 12.86 4.04
C GLN A 117 10.35 13.10 3.52
N THR A 118 10.24 13.97 2.51
CA THR A 118 9.06 14.14 1.69
C THR A 118 9.07 13.13 0.54
N PHE A 119 7.89 12.90 -0.05
CA PHE A 119 7.81 12.05 -1.24
C PHE A 119 8.62 12.61 -2.42
N ARG A 120 8.67 13.95 -2.55
CA ARG A 120 9.49 14.64 -3.55
C ARG A 120 10.98 14.35 -3.35
N GLU A 121 11.49 14.44 -2.13
CA GLU A 121 12.90 14.15 -1.82
C GLU A 121 13.25 12.69 -2.08
N PHE A 122 12.35 11.77 -1.75
CA PHE A 122 12.53 10.34 -2.05
C PHE A 122 12.64 10.10 -3.57
N VAL A 123 11.71 10.65 -4.35
CA VAL A 123 11.73 10.57 -5.83
C VAL A 123 12.97 11.24 -6.41
N ALA A 124 13.39 12.39 -5.86
CA ALA A 124 14.61 13.08 -6.27
C ALA A 124 15.84 12.20 -6.08
N SER A 125 15.93 11.50 -4.95
CA SER A 125 17.06 10.62 -4.62
C SER A 125 17.17 9.47 -5.62
N ILE A 126 16.06 8.83 -5.97
CA ILE A 126 16.04 7.77 -7.00
C ILE A 126 16.39 8.33 -8.39
N ALA A 127 15.86 9.50 -8.75
CA ALA A 127 16.12 10.14 -10.03
C ALA A 127 17.60 10.53 -10.19
N ALA A 128 18.21 11.09 -9.14
CA ALA A 128 19.62 11.50 -9.13
C ALA A 128 20.56 10.31 -9.37
N LEU A 129 20.29 9.14 -8.76
CA LEU A 129 21.05 7.91 -9.00
C LEU A 129 21.00 7.42 -10.47
N LYS A 130 20.04 7.92 -11.25
CA LYS A 130 19.89 7.61 -12.68
C LYS A 130 20.21 8.79 -13.60
N GLY A 131 20.78 9.88 -13.06
CA GLY A 131 21.11 11.09 -13.82
C GLY A 131 19.88 11.82 -14.38
N LEU A 132 18.71 11.67 -13.73
CA LEU A 132 17.46 12.30 -14.13
C LEU A 132 17.17 13.52 -13.25
N SER A 133 16.56 14.56 -13.82
CA SER A 133 16.07 15.73 -13.08
C SER A 133 14.55 15.66 -12.89
N ILE A 134 14.08 16.12 -11.73
CA ILE A 134 12.66 16.16 -11.36
C ILE A 134 12.04 17.56 -11.48
N GLU A 135 12.82 18.58 -11.83
CA GLU A 135 12.40 20.00 -11.81
C GLU A 135 11.27 20.31 -12.78
N LYS A 136 11.25 19.62 -13.93
CA LYS A 136 10.25 19.81 -14.99
C LYS A 136 9.02 18.90 -14.82
N LEU A 137 8.98 18.08 -13.78
CA LEU A 137 7.85 17.16 -13.57
C LEU A 137 6.62 17.94 -13.08
N GLY A 138 5.49 17.68 -13.73
CA GLY A 138 4.22 18.30 -13.39
C GLY A 138 3.72 17.87 -12.02
N SER A 139 2.73 18.60 -11.52
CA SER A 139 1.99 18.24 -10.31
C SER A 139 0.49 18.42 -10.56
N MET A 140 -0.32 17.56 -9.95
CA MET A 140 -1.78 17.70 -9.93
C MET A 140 -2.32 17.82 -8.50
N PRO A 141 -3.40 18.59 -8.27
CA PRO A 141 -4.07 18.62 -6.98
C PRO A 141 -4.65 17.26 -6.58
N TYR A 142 -4.64 16.93 -5.29
CA TYR A 142 -5.13 15.65 -4.77
C TYR A 142 -6.56 15.33 -5.17
N TRP A 143 -7.46 16.33 -5.20
CA TRP A 143 -8.85 16.09 -5.59
C TRP A 143 -8.97 15.54 -7.03
N ARG A 144 -8.09 15.96 -7.95
CA ARG A 144 -8.06 15.40 -9.32
C ARG A 144 -7.56 13.98 -9.33
N ALA A 145 -6.46 13.73 -8.62
CA ALA A 145 -5.90 12.38 -8.49
C ALA A 145 -6.93 11.42 -7.86
N SER A 146 -7.63 11.86 -6.82
CA SER A 146 -8.68 11.12 -6.13
C SER A 146 -9.89 10.86 -7.03
N ALA A 147 -10.34 11.86 -7.80
CA ALA A 147 -11.43 11.68 -8.76
C ALA A 147 -11.10 10.64 -9.84
N ILE A 148 -9.87 10.70 -10.40
CA ILE A 148 -9.40 9.72 -11.39
C ILE A 148 -9.33 8.32 -10.76
N GLY A 149 -8.77 8.19 -9.55
CA GLY A 149 -8.69 6.92 -8.83
C GLY A 149 -10.08 6.30 -8.60
N ARG A 150 -11.03 7.08 -8.09
CA ARG A 150 -12.42 6.62 -7.86
C ARG A 150 -13.11 6.19 -9.15
N ALA A 151 -12.87 6.89 -10.26
CA ALA A 151 -13.43 6.51 -11.56
C ALA A 151 -12.86 5.17 -12.04
N LEU A 152 -11.54 4.97 -11.92
CA LEU A 152 -10.88 3.71 -12.27
C LEU A 152 -11.39 2.55 -11.39
N ASP A 153 -11.54 2.78 -10.08
CA ASP A 153 -12.07 1.79 -9.15
C ASP A 153 -13.52 1.40 -9.52
N ALA A 154 -14.37 2.37 -9.88
CA ALA A 154 -15.74 2.11 -10.31
C ALA A 154 -15.80 1.30 -11.62
N VAL A 155 -14.94 1.62 -12.59
CA VAL A 155 -14.82 0.85 -13.84
C VAL A 155 -14.36 -0.57 -13.54
N TRP A 156 -13.35 -0.74 -12.68
CA TRP A 156 -12.85 -2.06 -12.28
C TRP A 156 -13.93 -2.89 -11.58
N ALA A 157 -14.68 -2.29 -10.66
CA ALA A 157 -15.78 -2.95 -9.97
C ALA A 157 -16.86 -3.41 -10.96
N GLY A 158 -17.24 -2.56 -11.92
CA GLY A 158 -18.19 -2.91 -12.97
C GLY A 158 -17.71 -4.05 -13.87
N VAL A 159 -16.45 -3.99 -14.33
CA VAL A 159 -15.85 -5.04 -15.18
C VAL A 159 -15.74 -6.37 -14.44
N SER A 160 -15.29 -6.34 -13.17
CA SER A 160 -15.15 -7.54 -12.33
C SER A 160 -16.50 -8.23 -12.11
N GLN A 161 -17.56 -7.44 -11.90
CA GLN A 161 -18.92 -7.95 -11.71
C GLN A 161 -19.49 -8.56 -13.00
N ILE A 162 -19.24 -7.94 -14.16
CA ILE A 162 -19.63 -8.49 -15.47
C ILE A 162 -18.90 -9.81 -15.76
N LEU A 163 -17.59 -9.88 -15.49
CA LEU A 163 -16.80 -11.11 -15.66
C LEU A 163 -17.29 -12.23 -14.74
N LEU A 164 -17.61 -11.91 -13.48
CA LEU A 164 -18.17 -12.88 -12.52
C LEU A 164 -19.53 -13.42 -12.98
N VAL A 165 -20.42 -12.54 -13.46
CA VAL A 165 -21.73 -12.93 -14.01
C VAL A 165 -21.57 -13.79 -15.27
N ASN A 166 -20.68 -13.42 -16.19
CA ASN A 166 -20.43 -14.22 -17.39
C ASN A 166 -19.82 -15.59 -17.07
N LEU A 167 -18.92 -15.68 -16.08
CA LEU A 167 -18.37 -16.95 -15.62
C LEU A 167 -19.44 -17.85 -14.99
N LEU A 168 -20.32 -17.29 -14.14
CA LEU A 168 -21.43 -18.03 -13.54
C LEU A 168 -22.44 -18.50 -14.58
N LEU A 169 -22.80 -17.64 -15.55
CA LEU A 169 -23.71 -18.00 -16.65
C LEU A 169 -23.12 -19.10 -17.55
N THR A 170 -21.82 -19.07 -17.83
CA THR A 170 -21.14 -20.10 -18.63
C THR A 170 -21.13 -21.45 -17.89
N THR A 171 -20.90 -21.42 -16.57
CA THR A 171 -20.89 -22.64 -15.74
C THR A 171 -22.29 -23.27 -15.63
N THR A 172 -23.37 -22.48 -15.67
CA THR A 172 -24.74 -23.00 -15.61
C THR A 172 -25.25 -23.60 -16.92
N VAL A 173 -24.63 -23.31 -18.07
CA VAL A 173 -25.04 -23.83 -19.38
C VAL A 173 -24.36 -25.18 -19.69
N GLU A 174 -23.24 -25.50 -19.05
CA GLU A 174 -22.43 -26.69 -19.36
C GLU A 174 -22.71 -27.93 -18.50
N THR A 175 -23.61 -27.91 -17.51
CA THR A 175 -23.98 -29.14 -16.78
C THR A 175 -25.00 -29.97 -17.58
N PRO A 176 -24.64 -31.13 -18.17
CA PRO A 176 -25.62 -32.03 -18.77
C PRO A 176 -26.40 -32.72 -17.65
N LEU A 177 -27.72 -32.83 -17.80
CA LEU A 177 -28.58 -33.59 -16.89
C LEU A 177 -28.07 -35.05 -16.79
N PRO A 178 -27.93 -35.61 -15.57
CA PRO A 178 -27.60 -37.03 -15.42
C PRO A 178 -28.77 -37.87 -15.95
N MET A 179 -28.48 -38.80 -16.86
CA MET A 179 -29.39 -39.86 -17.30
C MET A 179 -29.66 -40.88 -16.18
#